data_AF-A0A1B0B2J1-F1
#
_entry.id   AF-A0A1B0B2J1-F1
#
_cell.length_a   1.000
_cell.length_b   1.000
_cell.length_c   1.000
_cell.angle_alpha   90.00
_cell.angle_beta   90.00
_cell.angle_gamma   90.00
#
_symmetry.space_group_name_H-M   'P 1'
#
loop_
_entity.id
_entity.type
_entity.pdbx_description
1 polymer ?
#
loop_
_entity_poly.entity_id
_entity_poly.type
_entity_poly.pdbx_seq_one_letter_code
_entity_poly.pdbx_strand_id
1 'polypeptide(L)'
;MPNNMMTDKVQLVIWYREGTDKPIYTFDARGRSLHQAIPWADENIFKNKAHFYYDSNPPALRVKNIQTSDAGLYKCRVDFHKSPTRNWRINVTVLVPPKNLAILDHQGAEVRDQKAGPYLEGDSINLTCLSSGGIPPPRVSWWREHALVDDSFQVLPDGTVRNVLHLKNISRRDLLTIYTCQASNGHVVAALTKKVMLDMNCK
;
A
#
# COMPACT_ATOMS: atom_id res chain seq x y z
N MET A 1 12.88 36.52 -33.07
CA MET A 1 13.93 36.26 -32.05
C MET A 1 13.37 35.25 -31.06
N PRO A 2 13.96 34.05 -30.91
CA PRO A 2 13.45 33.07 -29.97
C PRO A 2 13.82 33.51 -28.56
N ASN A 3 12.80 33.78 -27.75
CA ASN A 3 12.95 34.33 -26.41
C ASN A 3 13.58 33.27 -25.51
N ASN A 4 14.78 33.57 -25.03
CA ASN A 4 15.60 32.74 -24.16
C ASN A 4 14.98 32.62 -22.76
N MET A 5 13.89 31.86 -22.60
CA MET A 5 13.45 31.35 -21.30
C MET A 5 14.36 30.18 -20.88
N MET A 6 15.66 30.46 -20.78
CA MET A 6 16.61 29.59 -20.08
C MET A 6 16.13 29.46 -18.64
N THR A 7 15.83 28.22 -18.25
CA THR A 7 15.50 27.70 -16.90
C THR A 7 15.64 28.73 -15.78
N ASP A 8 14.52 29.30 -15.35
CA ASP A 8 14.50 30.19 -14.20
C ASP A 8 14.91 29.46 -12.92
N LYS A 9 15.52 30.20 -11.99
CA LYS A 9 16.17 29.63 -10.80
C LYS A 9 15.17 29.50 -9.66
N VAL A 10 15.10 28.30 -9.07
CA VAL A 10 14.39 28.07 -7.81
C VAL A 10 15.08 28.84 -6.68
N GLN A 11 14.31 29.61 -5.93
CA GLN A 11 14.81 30.39 -4.79
C GLN A 11 14.41 29.79 -3.45
N LEU A 12 13.18 29.29 -3.32
CA LEU A 12 12.66 28.80 -2.05
C LEU A 12 11.63 27.71 -2.31
N VAL A 13 11.77 26.57 -1.64
CA VAL A 13 10.76 25.52 -1.58
C VAL A 13 10.22 25.44 -0.16
N ILE A 14 8.90 25.44 -0.02
CA ILE A 14 8.20 25.40 1.27
C ILE A 14 7.19 24.27 1.24
N TRP A 15 7.18 23.45 2.29
CA TRP A 15 6.14 22.46 2.50
C TRP A 15 5.27 22.87 3.67
N TYR A 16 3.98 22.62 3.54
CA TYR A 16 2.96 22.77 4.57
C TYR A 16 2.21 21.47 4.72
N ARG A 17 1.68 21.22 5.92
CA ARG A 17 0.72 20.16 6.19
C ARG A 17 -0.64 20.77 6.46
N GLU A 18 -1.70 20.13 5.98
CA GLU A 18 -3.05 20.52 6.38
C GLU A 18 -3.21 20.45 7.91
N GLY A 19 -3.87 21.46 8.48
CA GLY A 19 -3.97 21.67 9.93
C GLY A 19 -2.78 22.42 10.56
N THR A 20 -1.78 22.83 9.76
CA THR A 20 -0.67 23.68 10.23
C THR A 20 -0.68 25.05 9.54
N ASP A 21 -0.56 26.13 10.32
CA ASP A 21 -0.46 27.49 9.79
C ASP A 21 0.99 27.89 9.45
N LYS A 22 1.96 27.09 9.91
CA LYS A 22 3.39 27.31 9.72
C LYS A 22 3.98 26.28 8.74
N PRO A 23 5.05 26.63 8.01
CA PRO A 23 5.80 25.65 7.22
C PRO A 23 6.29 24.48 8.07
N ILE A 24 6.30 23.29 7.49
CA ILE A 24 6.83 22.07 8.13
C ILE A 24 8.23 21.72 7.62
N TYR A 25 8.61 22.27 6.46
CA TYR A 25 9.93 22.12 5.85
C TYR A 25 10.21 23.28 4.90
N THR A 26 11.45 23.75 4.87
CA THR A 26 11.92 24.75 3.89
C THR A 26 13.26 24.33 3.29
N PHE A 27 13.48 24.76 2.06
CA PHE A 27 14.75 24.67 1.35
C PHE A 27 15.03 26.02 0.72
N ASP A 28 15.90 26.81 1.37
CA ASP A 28 16.15 28.21 1.01
C ASP A 28 17.46 28.36 0.23
N ALA A 29 17.33 28.69 -1.05
CA ALA A 29 18.43 28.95 -1.98
C ALA A 29 18.52 30.43 -2.38
N ARG A 30 17.86 31.35 -1.66
CA ARG A 30 17.95 32.79 -1.93
C ARG A 30 19.39 33.28 -1.73
N GLY A 31 19.88 34.03 -2.72
CA GLY A 31 21.25 34.58 -2.72
C GLY A 31 22.38 33.56 -2.87
N ARG A 32 22.07 32.28 -3.12
CA ARG A 32 23.07 31.18 -3.14
C ARG A 32 22.77 30.15 -4.23
N SER A 33 23.67 29.20 -4.44
CA SER A 33 23.43 28.04 -5.30
C SER A 33 22.51 27.02 -4.61
N LEU A 34 21.90 26.11 -5.39
CA LEU A 34 21.06 25.04 -4.80
C LEU A 34 21.86 24.09 -3.89
N HIS A 35 23.14 23.87 -4.17
CA HIS A 35 24.00 23.02 -3.34
C HIS A 35 24.36 23.66 -1.98
N GLN A 36 24.27 24.99 -1.86
CA GLN A 36 24.47 25.75 -0.61
C GLN A 36 23.16 26.09 0.10
N ALA A 37 22.02 25.59 -0.42
CA ALA A 37 20.72 25.86 0.15
C ALA A 37 20.66 25.43 1.62
N ILE A 38 19.93 26.21 2.43
CA ILE A 38 19.75 25.90 3.85
C ILE A 38 18.42 25.16 3.99
N PRO A 39 18.44 23.87 4.36
CA PRO A 39 17.23 23.17 4.75
C PRO A 39 16.85 23.51 6.19
N TRP A 40 15.55 23.56 6.46
CA TRP A 40 15.00 23.56 7.81
C TRP A 40 13.78 22.64 7.85
N ALA A 41 13.61 21.92 8.95
CA ALA A 41 12.51 21.01 9.17
C ALA A 41 11.90 21.28 10.55
N ASP A 42 10.58 21.17 10.67
CA ASP A 42 9.90 21.29 11.95
C ASP A 42 10.27 20.10 12.86
N GLU A 43 10.74 20.39 14.08
CA GLU A 43 11.22 19.39 15.05
C GLU A 43 10.14 18.40 15.50
N ASN A 44 8.87 18.82 15.55
CA ASN A 44 7.77 17.97 16.02
C ASN A 44 7.22 17.08 14.90
N ILE A 45 7.36 17.49 13.64
CA ILE A 45 6.79 16.77 12.49
C ILE A 45 7.87 15.93 11.79
N PHE A 46 8.98 16.55 11.43
CA PHE A 46 10.01 15.93 10.61
C PHE A 46 11.34 15.75 11.32
N LYS A 47 11.70 16.53 12.34
CA LYS A 47 13.02 16.41 12.99
C LYS A 47 14.13 16.25 11.95
N ASN A 48 14.74 15.07 11.86
CA ASN A 48 15.79 14.72 10.89
C ASN A 48 15.36 13.70 9.81
N LYS A 49 14.07 13.36 9.70
CA LYS A 49 13.60 12.33 8.76
C LYS A 49 13.32 12.84 7.34
N ALA A 50 13.22 14.15 7.12
CA ALA A 50 12.90 14.73 5.82
C ALA A 50 14.12 15.41 5.15
N HIS A 51 14.30 15.17 3.85
CA HIS A 51 15.34 15.83 3.05
C HIS A 51 14.84 16.11 1.63
N PHE A 52 15.05 17.32 1.14
CA PHE A 52 14.70 17.71 -0.23
C PHE A 52 15.86 17.42 -1.20
N TYR A 53 15.61 16.55 -2.17
CA TYR A 53 16.54 16.19 -3.23
C TYR A 53 16.22 17.07 -4.45
N TYR A 54 16.96 18.17 -4.59
CA TYR A 54 16.77 19.14 -5.67
C TYR A 54 17.33 18.65 -7.01
N ASP A 55 18.23 17.68 -6.97
CA ASP A 55 18.97 17.09 -8.09
C ASP A 55 18.33 15.80 -8.62
N SER A 56 17.27 15.29 -7.97
CA SER A 56 16.51 14.16 -8.49
C SER A 56 15.56 14.58 -9.62
N ASN A 57 15.16 13.64 -10.47
CA ASN A 57 14.14 13.86 -11.50
C ASN A 57 12.93 12.93 -11.28
N PRO A 58 11.77 13.44 -10.83
CA PRO A 58 11.53 14.83 -10.41
C PRO A 58 12.21 15.18 -9.06
N PRO A 59 12.43 16.47 -8.76
CA PRO A 59 12.86 16.91 -7.43
C PRO A 59 11.82 16.56 -6.37
N ALA A 60 12.24 16.05 -5.21
CA ALA A 60 11.32 15.49 -4.23
C ALA A 60 11.76 15.69 -2.79
N LEU A 61 10.78 15.94 -1.91
CA LEU A 61 10.96 15.79 -0.47
C LEU A 61 10.85 14.31 -0.11
N ARG A 62 11.93 13.70 0.36
CA ARG A 62 11.93 12.31 0.83
C ARG A 62 11.87 12.29 2.34
N VAL A 63 10.91 11.54 2.87
CA VAL A 63 10.72 11.34 4.31
C VAL A 63 11.05 9.89 4.63
N LYS A 64 11.99 9.65 5.55
CA LYS A 64 12.42 8.32 6.00
C LYS A 64 11.61 7.88 7.22
N ASN A 65 11.63 6.58 7.53
CA ASN A 65 10.99 6.00 8.71
C ASN A 65 9.50 6.41 8.86
N ILE A 66 8.78 6.33 7.75
CA ILE A 66 7.36 6.72 7.64
C ILE A 66 6.53 6.04 8.73
N GLN A 67 5.67 6.83 9.39
CA GLN A 67 4.67 6.38 10.34
C GLN A 67 3.26 6.69 9.83
N THR A 68 2.24 6.06 10.38
CA THR A 68 0.83 6.36 10.03
C THR A 68 0.47 7.82 10.27
N SER A 69 1.09 8.46 11.27
CA SER A 69 0.94 9.89 11.57
C SER A 69 1.57 10.80 10.51
N ASP A 70 2.27 10.29 9.50
CA ASP A 70 2.76 11.06 8.36
C ASP A 70 1.75 11.14 7.22
N ALA A 71 0.65 10.38 7.27
CA ALA A 71 -0.43 10.49 6.30
C ALA A 71 -1.13 11.86 6.37
N GLY A 72 -1.62 12.35 5.23
CA GLY A 72 -2.40 13.59 5.16
C GLY A 72 -2.14 14.39 3.90
N LEU A 73 -2.77 15.57 3.83
CA LEU A 73 -2.62 16.48 2.71
C LEU A 73 -1.43 17.41 2.93
N TYR A 74 -0.51 17.40 1.96
CA TYR A 74 0.67 18.25 1.92
C TYR A 74 0.52 19.29 0.82
N LYS A 75 1.02 20.50 1.07
CA LYS A 75 1.12 21.55 0.07
C LYS A 75 2.58 21.94 -0.13
N CYS A 76 3.06 21.80 -1.37
CA CYS A 76 4.37 22.31 -1.78
C CYS A 76 4.18 23.67 -2.45
N ARG A 77 4.96 24.66 -2.05
CA ARG A 77 5.08 25.98 -2.68
C ARG A 77 6.52 26.14 -3.16
N VAL A 78 6.70 26.52 -4.43
CA VAL A 78 8.01 26.81 -5.01
C VAL A 78 8.00 28.23 -5.53
N ASP A 79 8.91 29.05 -5.00
CA ASP A 79 9.17 30.41 -5.45
C ASP A 79 10.41 30.41 -6.36
N PHE A 80 10.26 31.09 -7.50
CA PHE A 80 11.32 31.25 -8.49
C PHE A 80 11.80 32.69 -8.52
N HIS A 81 12.95 32.93 -9.15
CA HIS A 81 13.54 34.26 -9.21
C HIS A 81 12.73 35.24 -10.06
N LYS A 82 12.19 34.81 -11.21
CA LYS A 82 11.40 35.66 -12.13
C LYS A 82 10.00 35.10 -12.39
N SER A 83 9.86 33.80 -12.34
CA SER A 83 8.64 33.08 -12.67
C SER A 83 7.67 33.15 -11.50
N PRO A 84 6.35 33.09 -11.78
CA PRO A 84 5.35 33.03 -10.72
C PRO A 84 5.56 31.85 -9.79
N THR A 85 5.23 32.05 -8.51
CA THR A 85 5.15 30.97 -7.53
C THR A 85 4.22 29.87 -8.01
N ARG A 86 4.65 28.61 -7.83
CA ARG A 86 3.84 27.43 -8.12
C ARG A 86 3.48 26.70 -6.83
N ASN A 87 2.27 26.15 -6.80
CA ASN A 87 1.79 25.38 -5.65
C ASN A 87 1.25 24.02 -6.12
N TRP A 88 1.51 22.98 -5.35
CA TRP A 88 0.97 21.64 -5.55
C TRP A 88 0.37 21.11 -4.26
N ARG A 89 -0.73 20.37 -4.36
CA ARG A 89 -1.30 19.63 -3.23
C ARG A 89 -1.12 18.14 -3.49
N ILE A 90 -0.66 17.41 -2.48
CA ILE A 90 -0.35 15.99 -2.55
C ILE A 90 -1.04 15.31 -1.37
N ASN A 91 -1.89 14.34 -1.64
CA ASN A 91 -2.44 13.49 -0.59
C ASN A 91 -1.50 12.30 -0.37
N VAL A 92 -0.93 12.20 0.82
CA VAL A 92 -0.04 11.11 1.21
C VAL A 92 -0.83 10.09 2.02
N THR A 93 -0.97 8.89 1.47
CA THR A 93 -1.52 7.73 2.19
C THR A 93 -0.39 6.83 2.63
N VAL A 94 -0.36 6.46 3.91
CA VAL A 94 0.61 5.52 4.46
C VAL A 94 0.00 4.12 4.46
N LEU A 95 0.68 3.18 3.81
CA LEU A 95 0.24 1.80 3.73
C LEU A 95 0.73 1.01 4.96
N VAL A 96 -0.18 0.30 5.61
CA VAL A 96 0.14 -0.64 6.69
C VAL A 96 -0.21 -2.04 6.22
N PRO A 97 0.72 -3.01 6.16
CA PRO A 97 0.41 -4.37 5.70
C PRO A 97 -0.72 -5.03 6.52
N PRO A 98 -1.48 -5.98 5.94
CA PRO A 98 -2.39 -6.84 6.69
C PRO A 98 -1.63 -7.62 7.76
N LYS A 99 -2.27 -7.83 8.92
CA LYS A 99 -1.61 -8.47 10.07
C LYS A 99 -1.86 -9.98 10.13
N ASN A 100 -3.09 -10.39 9.85
CA ASN A 100 -3.52 -11.77 9.99
C ASN A 100 -4.23 -12.26 8.74
N LEU A 101 -4.04 -13.54 8.43
CA LEU A 101 -4.73 -14.25 7.36
C LEU A 101 -5.12 -15.65 7.86
N ALA A 102 -6.41 -15.96 7.79
CA ALA A 102 -6.95 -17.25 8.19
C ALA A 102 -7.73 -17.86 7.01
N ILE A 103 -7.63 -19.18 6.86
CA ILE A 103 -8.44 -19.95 5.93
C ILE A 103 -9.32 -20.86 6.79
N LEU A 104 -10.63 -20.81 6.57
CA LEU A 104 -11.61 -21.69 7.20
C LEU A 104 -12.09 -22.72 6.16
N ASP A 105 -12.31 -23.94 6.63
CA ASP A 105 -12.91 -25.01 5.84
C ASP A 105 -14.43 -24.84 5.69
N HIS A 106 -15.09 -25.84 5.09
CA HIS A 106 -16.53 -25.81 4.85
C HIS A 106 -17.36 -25.87 6.14
N GLN A 107 -16.79 -26.33 7.25
CA GLN A 107 -17.40 -26.33 8.58
C GLN A 107 -17.13 -25.03 9.35
N GLY A 108 -16.33 -24.12 8.79
CA GLY A 108 -15.93 -22.87 9.43
C GLY A 108 -14.78 -23.03 10.43
N ALA A 109 -14.12 -24.19 10.49
CA ALA A 109 -12.95 -24.41 11.33
C ALA A 109 -11.69 -23.88 10.64
N GLU A 110 -10.78 -23.29 11.40
CA GLU A 110 -9.53 -22.78 10.83
C GLU A 110 -8.60 -23.93 10.41
N VAL A 111 -8.16 -23.89 9.16
CA VAL A 111 -7.18 -24.82 8.60
C VAL A 111 -5.78 -24.44 9.08
N ARG A 112 -5.29 -25.14 10.10
CA ARG A 112 -3.97 -24.90 10.70
C ARG A 112 -2.85 -25.66 10.00
N ASP A 113 -3.11 -26.90 9.60
CA ASP A 113 -2.10 -27.80 9.03
C ASP A 113 -2.00 -27.70 7.50
N GLN A 114 -2.44 -26.57 6.92
CA GLN A 114 -2.46 -26.30 5.47
C GLN A 114 -3.19 -27.37 4.63
N LYS A 115 -4.04 -28.18 5.26
CA LYS A 115 -4.74 -29.29 4.63
C LYS A 115 -6.23 -29.21 4.93
N ALA A 116 -7.05 -29.08 3.89
CA ALA A 116 -8.50 -28.99 4.00
C ALA A 116 -9.12 -30.28 3.48
N GLY A 117 -9.82 -31.00 4.37
CA GLY A 117 -10.40 -32.32 4.09
C GLY A 117 -10.13 -33.33 5.21
N PRO A 118 -10.32 -34.63 4.95
CA PRO A 118 -10.61 -35.21 3.64
C PRO A 118 -12.06 -34.93 3.18
N TYR A 119 -12.22 -34.59 1.91
CA TYR A 119 -13.52 -34.46 1.24
C TYR A 119 -13.84 -35.66 0.35
N LEU A 120 -15.09 -35.81 -0.07
CA LEU A 120 -15.52 -36.85 -1.01
C LEU A 120 -15.53 -36.32 -2.44
N GLU A 121 -15.23 -37.20 -3.39
CA GLU A 121 -15.42 -36.88 -4.80
C GLU A 121 -16.89 -36.58 -5.11
N GLY A 122 -17.14 -35.48 -5.81
CA GLY A 122 -18.47 -34.92 -6.08
C GLY A 122 -18.94 -33.86 -5.08
N ASP A 123 -18.23 -33.65 -3.96
CA ASP A 123 -18.61 -32.65 -2.98
C ASP A 123 -18.60 -31.23 -3.56
N SER A 124 -19.42 -30.36 -2.98
CA SER A 124 -19.34 -28.91 -3.20
C SER A 124 -19.00 -28.25 -1.88
N ILE A 125 -17.81 -27.66 -1.80
CA ILE A 125 -17.22 -27.13 -0.58
C ILE A 125 -16.96 -25.63 -0.71
N ASN A 126 -16.90 -24.96 0.44
CA ASN A 126 -16.53 -23.55 0.52
C ASN A 126 -15.24 -23.42 1.33
N LEU A 127 -14.27 -22.68 0.81
CA LEU A 127 -13.09 -22.25 1.56
C LEU A 127 -13.22 -20.75 1.82
N THR A 128 -13.18 -20.35 3.09
CA THR A 128 -13.34 -18.94 3.45
C THR A 128 -12.00 -18.37 3.88
N CYS A 129 -11.53 -17.34 3.19
CA CYS A 129 -10.36 -16.59 3.61
C CYS A 129 -10.77 -15.30 4.34
N LEU A 130 -10.15 -15.06 5.50
CA LEU A 130 -10.35 -13.89 6.34
C LEU A 130 -9.03 -13.16 6.53
N SER A 131 -9.00 -11.87 6.21
CA SER A 131 -7.86 -10.99 6.44
C SER A 131 -8.25 -9.88 7.39
N SER A 132 -7.42 -9.61 8.41
CA SER A 132 -7.65 -8.50 9.34
C SER A 132 -6.45 -7.58 9.48
N GLY A 133 -6.77 -6.31 9.78
CA GLY A 133 -5.80 -5.22 9.81
C GLY A 133 -5.38 -4.75 8.42
N GLY A 134 -4.48 -3.78 8.43
CA GLY A 134 -3.99 -3.12 7.23
C GLY A 134 -4.70 -1.79 6.95
N ILE A 135 -3.96 -0.86 6.36
CA ILE A 135 -4.45 0.47 5.96
C ILE A 135 -3.96 0.74 4.54
N PRO A 136 -4.85 0.96 3.55
CA PRO A 136 -6.29 0.72 3.60
C PRO A 136 -6.61 -0.77 3.85
N PRO A 137 -7.88 -1.14 4.10
CA PRO A 137 -8.29 -2.54 4.14
C PRO A 137 -7.84 -3.29 2.88
N PRO A 138 -7.31 -4.52 3.02
CA PRO A 138 -6.79 -5.27 1.88
C PRO A 138 -7.90 -5.78 0.96
N ARG A 139 -7.55 -6.04 -0.28
CA ARG A 139 -8.31 -6.94 -1.17
C ARG A 139 -7.88 -8.37 -0.89
N VAL A 140 -8.83 -9.29 -0.81
CA VAL A 140 -8.59 -10.72 -0.57
C VAL A 140 -8.97 -11.50 -1.82
N SER A 141 -8.07 -12.38 -2.27
CA SER A 141 -8.22 -13.15 -3.51
C SER A 141 -7.71 -14.58 -3.35
N TRP A 142 -8.23 -15.49 -4.17
CA TRP A 142 -7.81 -16.88 -4.27
C TRP A 142 -7.08 -17.14 -5.57
N TRP A 143 -6.01 -17.92 -5.45
CA TRP A 143 -5.14 -18.28 -6.56
C TRP A 143 -4.93 -19.78 -6.56
N ARG A 144 -4.85 -20.37 -7.75
CA ARG A 144 -4.37 -21.74 -7.98
C ARG A 144 -3.06 -21.59 -8.75
N GLU A 145 -1.96 -21.97 -8.12
CA GLU A 145 -0.61 -21.67 -8.63
C GLU A 145 -0.42 -20.16 -8.87
N HIS A 146 -0.33 -19.73 -10.14
CA HIS A 146 -0.20 -18.33 -10.56
C HIS A 146 -1.47 -17.77 -11.21
N ALA A 147 -2.54 -18.57 -11.32
CA ALA A 147 -3.80 -18.16 -11.91
C ALA A 147 -4.75 -17.64 -10.83
N LEU A 148 -5.31 -16.44 -11.07
CA LEU A 148 -6.38 -15.89 -10.25
C LEU A 148 -7.65 -16.72 -10.44
N VAL A 149 -8.22 -17.20 -9.35
CA VAL A 149 -9.44 -18.03 -9.34
C VAL A 149 -10.65 -17.19 -8.93
N ASP A 150 -10.51 -16.38 -7.88
CA ASP A 150 -11.57 -15.51 -7.40
C ASP A 150 -10.98 -14.26 -6.72
N ASP A 151 -11.52 -13.08 -7.03
CA ASP A 151 -11.17 -11.81 -6.38
C ASP A 151 -12.40 -11.11 -5.78
N SER A 152 -13.49 -11.84 -5.57
CA SER A 152 -14.71 -11.34 -4.96
C SER A 152 -14.55 -11.28 -3.43
N PHE A 153 -14.50 -10.07 -2.87
CA PHE A 153 -14.33 -9.90 -1.42
C PHE A 153 -15.39 -8.98 -0.84
N GLN A 154 -15.62 -9.14 0.46
CA GLN A 154 -16.55 -8.35 1.25
C GLN A 154 -15.81 -7.80 2.47
N VAL A 155 -15.95 -6.49 2.72
CA VAL A 155 -15.46 -5.86 3.94
C VAL A 155 -16.57 -5.96 5.00
N LEU A 156 -16.27 -6.63 6.11
CA LEU A 156 -17.19 -6.81 7.23
C LEU A 156 -17.18 -5.57 8.14
N PRO A 157 -18.22 -5.39 9.00
CA PRO A 157 -18.34 -4.20 9.86
C PRO A 157 -17.18 -3.99 10.84
N ASP A 158 -16.48 -5.06 11.23
CA ASP A 158 -15.30 -5.03 12.09
C ASP A 158 -14.00 -4.68 11.33
N GLY A 159 -14.08 -4.42 10.02
CA GLY A 159 -12.95 -4.16 9.13
C GLY A 159 -12.26 -5.42 8.62
N THR A 160 -12.70 -6.62 9.01
CA THR A 160 -12.19 -7.88 8.47
C THR A 160 -12.65 -8.02 7.02
N VAL A 161 -11.76 -8.48 6.13
CA VAL A 161 -12.08 -8.71 4.72
C VAL A 161 -12.20 -10.20 4.45
N ARG A 162 -13.33 -10.59 3.86
CA ARG A 162 -13.70 -11.98 3.60
C ARG A 162 -13.79 -12.25 2.11
N ASN A 163 -13.20 -13.35 1.66
CA ASN A 163 -13.46 -13.95 0.35
C ASN A 163 -13.83 -15.43 0.53
N VAL A 164 -14.91 -15.88 -0.10
CA VAL A 164 -15.37 -17.28 -0.06
C VAL A 164 -15.20 -17.91 -1.44
N LEU A 165 -14.26 -18.86 -1.54
CA LEU A 165 -14.07 -19.66 -2.74
C LEU A 165 -15.07 -20.81 -2.75
N HIS A 166 -15.93 -20.82 -3.76
CA HIS A 166 -16.93 -21.87 -3.98
C HIS A 166 -16.40 -22.91 -4.96
N LEU A 167 -16.08 -24.10 -4.46
CA LEU A 167 -15.65 -25.24 -5.28
C LEU A 167 -16.82 -26.21 -5.43
N LYS A 168 -17.25 -26.45 -6.66
CA LYS A 168 -18.40 -27.31 -6.97
C LYS A 168 -17.94 -28.60 -7.63
N ASN A 169 -18.56 -29.71 -7.25
CA ASN A 169 -18.34 -31.03 -7.85
C ASN A 169 -16.84 -31.37 -7.94
N ILE A 170 -16.13 -31.28 -6.81
CA ILE A 170 -14.68 -31.53 -6.75
C ILE A 170 -14.37 -32.94 -7.22
N SER A 171 -13.32 -33.09 -8.02
CA SER A 171 -12.98 -34.36 -8.67
C SER A 171 -11.63 -34.89 -8.20
N ARG A 172 -11.30 -36.14 -8.56
CA ARG A 172 -9.96 -36.69 -8.36
C ARG A 172 -8.82 -35.80 -8.91
N ARG A 173 -9.08 -34.92 -9.87
CA ARG A 173 -8.08 -33.98 -10.42
C ARG A 173 -7.77 -32.81 -9.49
N ASP A 174 -8.63 -32.56 -8.51
CA ASP A 174 -8.47 -31.49 -7.53
C ASP A 174 -7.73 -31.95 -6.27
N LEU A 175 -7.51 -33.27 -6.11
CA LEU A 175 -6.70 -33.86 -5.05
C LEU A 175 -5.29 -33.25 -5.03
N LEU A 176 -4.82 -32.86 -3.85
CA LEU A 176 -3.53 -32.19 -3.61
C LEU A 176 -3.38 -30.84 -4.32
N THR A 177 -4.45 -30.30 -4.91
CA THR A 177 -4.42 -28.94 -5.47
C THR A 177 -4.23 -27.94 -4.34
N ILE A 178 -3.30 -27.01 -4.55
CA ILE A 178 -3.00 -25.96 -3.59
C ILE A 178 -3.70 -24.67 -4.02
N TYR A 179 -4.59 -24.19 -3.17
CA TYR A 179 -5.16 -22.86 -3.25
C TYR A 179 -4.38 -21.91 -2.34
N THR A 180 -4.07 -20.73 -2.85
CA THR A 180 -3.40 -19.67 -2.11
C THR A 180 -4.38 -18.54 -1.92
N CYS A 181 -4.72 -18.23 -0.67
CA CYS A 181 -5.36 -16.97 -0.35
C CYS A 181 -4.29 -15.87 -0.26
N GLN A 182 -4.56 -14.73 -0.87
CA GLN A 182 -3.70 -13.55 -0.86
C GLN A 182 -4.47 -12.31 -0.40
N ALA A 183 -3.92 -11.59 0.57
CA ALA A 183 -4.40 -10.29 1.03
C ALA A 183 -3.40 -9.19 0.66
N SER A 184 -3.83 -8.20 -0.12
CA SER A 184 -2.99 -7.10 -0.61
C SER A 184 -3.69 -5.75 -0.46
N ASN A 185 -2.98 -4.76 0.07
CA ASN A 185 -3.51 -3.41 0.25
C ASN A 185 -2.68 -2.32 -0.45
N GLY A 186 -1.78 -2.71 -1.37
CA GLY A 186 -1.05 -1.80 -2.23
C GLY A 186 0.06 -2.48 -3.01
N HIS A 187 0.56 -1.83 -4.05
CA HIS A 187 1.58 -2.40 -4.95
C HIS A 187 3.00 -2.38 -4.38
N VAL A 188 3.25 -1.54 -3.37
CA VAL A 188 4.59 -1.31 -2.79
C VAL A 188 4.85 -2.18 -1.56
N VAL A 189 3.80 -2.82 -1.03
CA VAL A 189 3.85 -3.66 0.17
C VAL A 189 3.65 -5.11 -0.27
N ALA A 190 4.48 -6.02 0.24
CA ALA A 190 4.31 -7.44 -0.02
C ALA A 190 2.96 -7.93 0.50
N ALA A 191 2.23 -8.66 -0.34
CA ALA A 191 0.95 -9.25 0.04
C ALA A 191 1.16 -10.39 1.06
N LEU A 192 0.24 -10.52 2.00
CA LEU A 192 0.20 -11.64 2.93
C LEU A 192 -0.48 -12.83 2.24
N THR A 193 0.11 -14.03 2.33
CA THR A 193 -0.43 -15.22 1.68
C THR A 193 -0.53 -16.40 2.62
N LYS A 194 -1.59 -17.20 2.51
CA LYS A 194 -1.77 -18.48 3.22
C LYS A 194 -2.19 -19.53 2.21
N LYS A 195 -1.60 -20.72 2.29
CA LYS A 195 -1.86 -21.83 1.37
C LYS A 195 -2.68 -22.90 2.04
N VAL A 196 -3.51 -23.56 1.26
CA VAL A 196 -4.28 -24.73 1.66
C VAL A 196 -4.30 -25.75 0.53
N MET A 197 -4.00 -26.99 0.88
CA MET A 197 -4.05 -28.14 0.01
C MET A 197 -5.37 -28.86 0.20
N LEU A 198 -6.05 -29.19 -0.90
CA LEU A 198 -7.23 -30.04 -0.85
C LEU A 198 -6.84 -31.50 -0.63
N ASP A 199 -7.48 -32.12 0.34
CA ASP A 199 -7.40 -33.55 0.61
C ASP A 199 -8.72 -34.22 0.30
N MET A 200 -8.66 -35.39 -0.32
CA MET A 200 -9.86 -36.11 -0.76
C MET A 200 -9.69 -37.62 -0.59
N ASN A 201 -10.78 -38.27 -0.21
CA ASN A 201 -10.93 -39.71 -0.32
C ASN A 201 -11.55 -40.04 -1.68
N CYS A 202 -10.71 -40.41 -2.64
CA CYS A 202 -11.17 -40.88 -3.95
C CYS A 202 -11.69 -42.32 -3.84
N LYS A 203 -12.91 -42.55 -4.34
CA LYS A 203 -13.44 -43.91 -4.52
C LYS A 203 -12.93 -44.52 -5.82
#